data_AF-X1N4D3-F1
#
_entry.id   AF-X1N4D3-F1
#
_cell.length_a   1.000
_cell.length_b   1.000
_cell.length_c   1.000
_cell.angle_alpha   90.00
_cell.angle_beta   90.00
_cell.angle_gamma   90.00
#
_symmetry.space_group_name_H-M   'P 1'
#
loop_
_entity.id
_entity.type
_entity.pdbx_description
1 polymer ?
#
loop_
_entity_poly.entity_id
_entity_poly.type
_entity_poly.pdbx_seq_one_letter_code
_entity_poly.pdbx_strand_id
1 'polypeptide(L)'
;ALLKTLEEPPPHVIFILATTEAHKIIPTILSRCQRFDFRRISQTDVISKLTHICSTEGIHMEPEALQLVAKAATGSLRDAENLLEQLTTYYSSDIGLHQVQAILGITGDFRTKELVKHIINKDVSAGVITINNVNSDGLDLKQFNRELVEYLRGLLLIKTDSDAAVDLTAEDIAELKDLASRASLSQILRAVKLFGQLELGFDNYSTLPLELALIDCALTSEEERESPTSQTEYEPRQPIKSATPPFSL
;
A
#
# COMPACT_ATOMS: atom_id res chain seq x y z
N ALA A 1 -41.68 -24.71 -6.21
CA ALA A 1 -42.30 -24.04 -7.38
C ALA A 1 -41.33 -24.00 -8.56
N LEU A 2 -40.19 -23.31 -8.46
CA LEU A 2 -39.21 -23.13 -9.55
C LEU A 2 -38.76 -24.43 -10.24
N LEU A 3 -38.48 -25.50 -9.48
CA LEU A 3 -38.00 -26.78 -10.04
C LEU A 3 -38.99 -27.43 -11.00
N LYS A 4 -40.29 -27.38 -10.69
CA LYS A 4 -41.33 -27.94 -11.55
C LYS A 4 -41.46 -27.17 -12.86
N THR A 5 -41.25 -25.86 -12.81
CA THR A 5 -41.29 -24.98 -13.99
C THR A 5 -40.01 -25.08 -14.83
N LEU A 6 -38.87 -25.42 -14.24
CA LEU A 6 -37.63 -25.73 -14.97
C LEU A 6 -37.70 -27.08 -15.70
N GLU A 7 -38.48 -28.04 -15.19
CA GLU A 7 -38.71 -29.33 -15.83
C GLU A 7 -39.64 -29.24 -17.03
N GLU A 8 -40.72 -28.46 -16.90
CA GLU A 8 -41.73 -28.27 -17.94
C GLU A 8 -41.91 -26.76 -18.20
N PRO A 9 -40.91 -26.09 -18.80
CA PRO A 9 -41.01 -24.67 -19.07
C PRO A 9 -42.10 -24.41 -20.13
N PRO A 10 -42.95 -23.40 -19.93
CA PRO A 10 -43.85 -22.97 -20.99
C PRO A 10 -43.06 -22.61 -22.25
N PRO A 11 -43.58 -22.89 -23.47
CA PRO A 11 -42.81 -22.74 -24.71
C PRO A 11 -42.39 -21.30 -25.02
N HIS A 12 -42.97 -20.30 -24.35
CA HIS A 12 -42.65 -18.89 -24.51
C HIS A 12 -41.68 -18.36 -23.44
N VAL A 13 -41.20 -19.19 -22.51
CA VAL A 13 -40.36 -18.77 -21.39
C VAL A 13 -38.94 -19.33 -21.56
N ILE A 14 -37.95 -18.45 -21.43
CA ILE A 14 -36.53 -18.82 -21.39
C ILE A 14 -35.98 -18.47 -20.01
N PHE A 15 -35.36 -19.43 -19.35
CA PHE A 15 -34.68 -19.23 -18.07
C PHE A 15 -33.20 -18.96 -18.30
N ILE A 16 -32.71 -17.83 -17.76
CA ILE A 16 -31.28 -17.50 -17.71
C ILE A 16 -30.90 -17.36 -16.24
N LEU A 17 -30.04 -18.25 -15.76
CA LEU A 17 -29.54 -18.25 -14.39
C LEU A 17 -28.07 -17.86 -14.38
N ALA A 18 -27.71 -16.85 -13.58
CA ALA A 18 -26.32 -16.40 -13.41
C ALA A 18 -25.91 -16.54 -11.94
N THR A 19 -24.71 -17.08 -11.70
CA THR A 19 -24.14 -17.22 -10.35
C THR A 19 -22.61 -17.13 -10.41
N THR A 20 -22.01 -16.54 -9.37
CA THR A 20 -20.56 -16.58 -9.14
C THR A 20 -20.13 -17.81 -8.34
N GLU A 21 -21.07 -18.56 -7.77
CA GLU A 21 -20.83 -19.70 -6.88
C GLU A 21 -21.53 -20.97 -7.38
N ALA A 22 -21.13 -21.45 -8.56
CA ALA A 22 -21.76 -22.61 -9.22
C ALA A 22 -21.79 -23.88 -8.35
N HIS A 23 -20.81 -24.05 -7.46
CA HIS A 23 -20.71 -25.20 -6.54
C HIS A 23 -21.81 -25.20 -5.45
N LYS A 24 -22.46 -24.06 -5.18
CA LYS A 24 -23.59 -23.96 -4.25
C LYS A 24 -24.92 -24.30 -4.91
N ILE A 25 -24.97 -24.41 -6.23
CA ILE A 25 -26.19 -24.75 -6.96
C ILE A 25 -26.46 -26.24 -6.81
N ILE A 26 -27.70 -26.57 -6.42
CA ILE A 26 -28.12 -27.96 -6.25
C ILE A 26 -28.03 -28.73 -7.58
N PRO A 27 -27.60 -30.01 -7.55
CA PRO A 27 -27.43 -30.82 -8.78
C PRO A 27 -28.69 -30.93 -9.65
N THR A 28 -29.88 -30.84 -9.04
CA THR A 28 -31.16 -30.91 -9.76
C THR A 28 -31.40 -29.72 -10.68
N ILE A 29 -30.90 -28.53 -10.37
CA ILE A 29 -30.97 -27.37 -11.27
C ILE A 29 -29.92 -27.52 -12.36
N LEU A 30 -28.70 -27.90 -11.99
CA LEU A 30 -27.58 -28.07 -12.94
C LEU A 30 -27.88 -29.12 -14.02
N SER A 31 -28.57 -30.21 -13.67
CA SER A 31 -28.91 -31.27 -14.63
C SER A 31 -29.95 -30.86 -15.67
N ARG A 32 -30.64 -29.73 -15.46
CA ARG A 32 -31.73 -29.22 -16.33
C ARG A 32 -31.36 -27.93 -17.05
N CYS A 33 -30.13 -27.44 -16.87
CA CYS A 33 -29.64 -26.21 -17.48
C CYS A 33 -28.41 -26.50 -18.35
N GLN A 34 -28.28 -25.79 -19.48
CA GLN A 34 -27.02 -25.76 -20.20
C GLN A 34 -26.05 -24.83 -19.45
N ARG A 35 -24.92 -25.39 -18.99
CA ARG A 35 -23.91 -24.65 -18.25
C ARG A 35 -22.93 -23.97 -19.20
N PHE A 36 -22.77 -22.67 -19.02
CA PHE A 36 -21.72 -21.87 -19.66
C PHE A 36 -20.83 -21.28 -18.57
N ASP A 37 -19.56 -21.62 -18.60
CA ASP A 37 -18.56 -21.08 -17.66
C ASP A 37 -17.86 -19.87 -18.29
N PHE A 38 -18.13 -18.69 -17.76
CA PHE A 38 -17.40 -17.48 -18.13
C PHE A 38 -16.08 -17.42 -17.35
N ARG A 39 -14.98 -17.28 -18.08
CA ARG A 39 -13.66 -17.06 -17.50
C ARG A 39 -13.36 -15.57 -17.47
N ARG A 40 -12.38 -15.18 -16.65
CA ARG A 40 -11.81 -13.84 -16.68
C ARG A 40 -11.31 -13.53 -18.09
N ILE A 41 -11.56 -12.31 -18.53
CA ILE A 41 -11.13 -11.83 -19.85
C ILE A 41 -9.62 -11.62 -19.81
N SER A 42 -8.91 -11.95 -20.89
CA SER A 42 -7.47 -11.74 -20.95
C SER A 42 -7.16 -10.25 -20.94
N GLN A 43 -6.00 -9.86 -20.41
CA GLN A 43 -5.61 -8.45 -20.36
C GLN A 43 -5.57 -7.84 -21.77
N THR A 44 -5.08 -8.60 -22.76
CA THR A 44 -5.07 -8.22 -24.18
C THR A 44 -6.46 -7.97 -24.74
N ASP A 45 -7.46 -8.78 -24.37
CA ASP A 45 -8.83 -8.59 -24.82
C ASP A 45 -9.48 -7.37 -24.16
N VAL A 46 -9.21 -7.14 -22.86
CA VAL A 46 -9.66 -5.93 -22.15
C VAL A 46 -9.09 -4.68 -22.81
N ILE A 47 -7.77 -4.65 -23.06
CA ILE A 47 -7.11 -3.51 -23.74
C ILE A 47 -7.75 -3.28 -25.11
N SER A 48 -7.91 -4.34 -25.91
CA SER A 48 -8.50 -4.25 -27.26
C SER A 48 -9.92 -3.67 -27.21
N LYS A 49 -10.72 -4.09 -26.22
CA LYS A 49 -12.08 -3.58 -26.02
C LYS A 49 -12.09 -2.12 -25.60
N LEU A 50 -11.24 -1.72 -24.65
CA LEU A 50 -11.10 -0.32 -24.22
C LEU A 50 -10.64 0.58 -25.37
N THR A 51 -9.64 0.17 -26.15
CA THR A 51 -9.19 0.90 -27.35
C THR A 51 -10.32 1.11 -28.36
N HIS A 52 -11.17 0.10 -28.53
CA HIS A 52 -12.33 0.22 -29.41
C HIS A 52 -13.37 1.22 -28.88
N ILE A 53 -13.63 1.22 -27.56
CA ILE A 53 -14.52 2.20 -26.93
C ILE A 53 -13.94 3.62 -27.10
N CYS A 54 -12.67 3.81 -26.76
CA CYS A 54 -12.00 5.10 -26.87
C CYS A 54 -12.07 5.67 -28.30
N SER A 55 -11.81 4.83 -29.32
CA SER A 55 -11.89 5.28 -30.71
C SER A 55 -13.31 5.61 -31.17
N THR A 56 -14.33 4.93 -30.63
CA THR A 56 -15.74 5.18 -30.97
C THR A 56 -16.26 6.47 -30.32
N GLU A 57 -15.84 6.74 -29.08
CA GLU A 57 -16.29 7.89 -28.29
C GLU A 57 -15.39 9.13 -28.46
N GLY A 58 -14.34 9.05 -29.28
CA GLY A 58 -13.41 10.17 -29.49
C GLY A 58 -12.53 10.50 -28.29
N ILE A 59 -12.21 9.48 -27.48
CA ILE A 59 -11.31 9.57 -26.32
C ILE A 59 -9.91 9.18 -26.79
N HIS A 60 -8.93 10.02 -26.49
CA HIS A 60 -7.51 9.74 -26.65
C HIS A 60 -6.94 9.21 -25.33
N MET A 61 -6.35 8.01 -25.39
CA MET A 61 -5.67 7.38 -24.26
C MET A 61 -4.30 6.86 -24.67
N GLU A 62 -3.29 7.09 -23.83
CA GLU A 62 -1.96 6.49 -24.00
C GLU A 62 -2.02 4.95 -23.89
N PRO A 63 -1.22 4.20 -24.66
CA PRO A 63 -1.16 2.74 -24.56
C PRO A 63 -0.85 2.22 -23.15
N GLU A 64 0.07 2.88 -22.45
CA GLU A 64 0.48 2.56 -21.08
C GLU A 64 -0.66 2.80 -20.09
N ALA A 65 -1.45 3.85 -20.30
CA ALA A 65 -2.65 4.14 -19.52
C ALA A 65 -3.70 3.03 -19.67
N LEU A 66 -3.97 2.58 -20.90
CA LEU A 66 -4.87 1.45 -21.18
C LEU A 66 -4.40 0.15 -20.53
N GLN A 67 -3.11 -0.13 -20.59
CA GLN A 67 -2.52 -1.31 -19.94
C GLN A 67 -2.73 -1.28 -18.43
N LEU A 68 -2.56 -0.10 -17.81
CA LEU A 68 -2.73 0.09 -16.38
C LEU A 68 -4.18 -0.10 -15.94
N VAL A 69 -5.15 0.46 -16.68
CA VAL A 69 -6.59 0.21 -16.45
C VAL A 69 -6.92 -1.28 -16.56
N ALA A 70 -6.44 -1.94 -17.63
CA ALA A 70 -6.70 -3.36 -17.84
C ALA A 70 -6.09 -4.24 -16.73
N LYS A 71 -4.91 -3.86 -16.21
CA LYS A 71 -4.28 -4.54 -15.07
C LYS A 71 -5.11 -4.37 -13.80
N ALA A 72 -5.57 -3.14 -13.51
CA ALA A 72 -6.38 -2.83 -12.33
C ALA A 72 -7.74 -3.56 -12.34
N ALA A 73 -8.33 -3.77 -13.51
CA ALA A 73 -9.61 -4.46 -13.66
C ALA A 73 -9.55 -5.98 -13.43
N THR A 74 -8.35 -6.59 -13.39
CA THR A 74 -8.13 -8.03 -13.10
C THR A 74 -8.99 -9.02 -13.92
N GLY A 75 -9.35 -8.64 -15.16
CA GLY A 75 -10.15 -9.45 -16.08
C GLY A 75 -11.66 -9.25 -16.00
N SER A 76 -12.12 -8.27 -15.21
CA SER A 76 -13.51 -7.78 -15.16
C SER A 76 -13.68 -6.61 -16.14
N LEU A 77 -14.35 -6.83 -17.27
CA LEU A 77 -14.57 -5.76 -18.26
C LEU A 77 -15.43 -4.63 -17.69
N ARG A 78 -16.39 -4.96 -16.81
CA ARG A 78 -17.23 -3.96 -16.15
C ARG A 78 -16.40 -3.00 -15.31
N ASP A 79 -15.43 -3.50 -14.56
CA ASP A 79 -14.57 -2.64 -13.72
C ASP A 79 -13.64 -1.78 -14.58
N ALA A 80 -13.16 -2.32 -15.71
CA ALA A 80 -12.38 -1.57 -16.69
C ALA A 80 -13.19 -0.43 -17.33
N GLU A 81 -14.43 -0.70 -17.74
CA GLU A 81 -15.34 0.31 -18.31
C GLU A 81 -15.71 1.38 -17.28
N ASN A 82 -16.00 0.99 -16.03
CA ASN A 82 -16.25 1.94 -14.94
C ASN A 82 -15.04 2.86 -14.69
N LEU A 83 -13.82 2.32 -14.70
CA LEU A 83 -12.60 3.13 -14.56
C LEU A 83 -12.42 4.10 -15.73
N LEU A 84 -12.72 3.67 -16.96
CA LEU A 84 -12.69 4.54 -18.15
C LEU A 84 -13.72 5.67 -18.06
N GLU A 85 -14.96 5.36 -17.65
CA GLU A 85 -16.02 6.35 -17.43
C GLU A 85 -15.61 7.37 -16.34
N GLN A 86 -15.00 6.88 -15.26
CA GLN A 86 -14.46 7.74 -14.23
C GLN A 86 -13.36 8.66 -14.79
N LEU A 87 -12.38 8.12 -15.52
CA LEU A 87 -11.29 8.90 -16.12
C LEU A 87 -11.79 10.01 -17.05
N THR A 88 -12.74 9.68 -17.92
CA THR A 88 -13.32 10.65 -18.86
C THR A 88 -14.15 11.72 -18.16
N THR A 89 -14.80 11.38 -17.05
CA THR A 89 -15.53 12.35 -16.22
C THR A 89 -14.59 13.38 -15.57
N TYR A 90 -13.42 12.95 -15.09
CA TYR A 90 -12.47 13.85 -14.40
C TYR A 90 -11.54 14.61 -15.35
N TYR A 91 -11.08 13.97 -16.43
CA TYR A 91 -9.98 14.49 -17.27
C TYR A 91 -10.38 14.74 -18.73
N SER A 92 -11.67 14.63 -19.06
CA SER A 92 -12.19 14.81 -20.42
C SER A 92 -11.59 13.78 -21.41
N SER A 93 -11.35 14.18 -22.66
CA SER A 93 -11.04 13.29 -23.77
C SER A 93 -9.56 12.93 -23.92
N ASP A 94 -8.64 13.55 -23.18
CA ASP A 94 -7.19 13.32 -23.29
C ASP A 94 -6.65 12.74 -21.96
N ILE A 95 -6.38 11.44 -21.96
CA ILE A 95 -6.00 10.67 -20.77
C ILE A 95 -4.63 9.99 -20.98
N GLY A 96 -3.60 10.54 -20.37
CA GLY A 96 -2.29 9.94 -20.21
C GLY A 96 -2.12 9.10 -18.94
N LEU A 97 -0.94 8.51 -18.79
CA LEU A 97 -0.61 7.58 -17.71
C LEU A 97 -0.79 8.19 -16.32
N HIS A 98 -0.36 9.44 -16.12
CA HIS A 98 -0.41 10.11 -14.81
C HIS A 98 -1.84 10.27 -14.28
N GLN A 99 -2.82 10.48 -15.16
CA GLN A 99 -4.23 10.63 -14.75
C GLN A 99 -4.83 9.29 -14.32
N VAL A 100 -4.49 8.20 -15.03
CA VAL A 100 -4.86 6.84 -14.61
C VAL A 100 -4.23 6.48 -13.28
N GLN A 101 -2.95 6.81 -13.12
CA GLN A 101 -2.23 6.69 -11.87
C GLN A 101 -2.94 7.43 -10.72
N ALA A 102 -3.34 8.68 -10.93
CA ALA A 102 -4.07 9.45 -9.91
C ALA A 102 -5.41 8.81 -9.51
N ILE A 103 -6.21 8.33 -10.47
CA ILE A 103 -7.49 7.66 -10.14
C ILE A 103 -7.28 6.34 -9.41
N LEU A 104 -6.26 5.58 -9.80
CA LEU A 104 -5.93 4.31 -9.15
C LEU A 104 -5.19 4.50 -7.82
N GLY A 105 -4.86 5.74 -7.44
CA GLY A 105 -3.97 6.02 -6.32
C GLY A 105 -2.57 5.42 -6.52
N ILE A 106 -2.16 5.21 -7.77
CA ILE A 106 -0.80 4.85 -8.16
C ILE A 106 -0.07 6.16 -8.48
N THR A 107 -0.28 7.18 -7.67
CA THR A 107 0.48 8.42 -7.77
C THR A 107 1.79 8.19 -7.04
N GLY A 108 2.90 8.28 -7.73
CA GLY A 108 4.15 8.61 -7.05
C GLY A 108 4.08 10.07 -6.63
N ASP A 109 3.22 10.44 -5.68
CA ASP A 109 3.22 11.80 -5.16
C ASP A 109 4.64 12.08 -4.64
N PHE A 110 5.30 13.08 -5.22
CA PHE A 110 6.64 13.46 -4.80
C PHE A 110 6.66 13.78 -3.31
N ARG A 111 5.54 14.24 -2.73
CA ARG A 111 5.37 14.51 -1.31
C ARG A 111 5.49 13.26 -0.45
N THR A 112 5.17 12.08 -0.99
CA THR A 112 5.43 10.80 -0.33
C THR A 112 6.93 10.61 -0.16
N LYS A 113 7.71 10.85 -1.21
CA LYS A 113 9.18 10.79 -1.17
C LYS A 113 9.76 11.84 -0.22
N GLU A 114 9.28 13.07 -0.32
CA GLU A 114 9.71 14.17 0.56
C GLU A 114 9.40 13.87 2.02
N LEU A 115 8.22 13.32 2.33
CA LEU A 115 7.87 12.93 3.69
C LEU A 115 8.80 11.82 4.22
N VAL A 116 9.16 10.83 3.40
CA VAL A 116 10.18 9.84 3.78
C VAL A 116 11.52 10.51 4.06
N LYS A 117 11.96 11.46 3.22
CA LYS A 117 13.19 12.23 3.47
C LYS A 117 13.12 12.97 4.80
N HIS A 118 12.01 13.64 5.10
CA HIS A 118 11.81 14.35 6.36
C HIS A 118 11.80 13.39 7.57
N ILE A 119 11.18 12.21 7.45
CA ILE A 119 11.20 11.17 8.50
C ILE A 119 12.63 10.71 8.77
N ILE A 120 13.41 10.39 7.73
CA ILE A 120 14.79 9.92 7.87
C ILE A 120 15.70 11.01 8.44
N ASN A 121 15.54 12.25 7.97
CA ASN A 121 16.32 13.40 8.45
C ASN A 121 15.82 13.95 9.79
N LYS A 122 14.72 13.42 10.34
CA LYS A 122 14.03 13.89 11.56
C LYS A 122 13.59 15.36 11.49
N ASP A 123 13.26 15.84 10.29
CA ASP A 123 12.73 17.18 10.09
C ASP A 123 11.21 17.18 10.29
N VAL A 124 10.81 17.29 11.56
CA VAL A 124 9.39 17.32 11.95
C VAL A 124 8.67 18.51 11.33
N SER A 125 9.31 19.69 11.29
CA SER A 125 8.68 20.90 10.78
C SER A 125 8.33 20.77 9.32
N ALA A 126 9.27 20.32 8.49
CA ALA A 126 9.03 20.13 7.06
C ALA A 126 8.05 18.98 6.79
N GLY A 127 8.11 17.89 7.58
CA GLY A 127 7.16 16.79 7.47
C GLY A 127 5.71 17.20 7.78
N VAL A 128 5.48 18.01 8.83
CA VAL A 128 4.15 18.53 9.18
C VAL A 128 3.62 19.46 8.07
N ILE A 129 4.48 20.30 7.49
CA ILE A 129 4.10 21.16 6.35
C ILE A 129 3.66 20.30 5.16
N THR A 130 4.42 19.26 4.83
CA THR A 130 4.09 18.34 3.72
C THR A 130 2.75 17.65 3.94
N ILE A 131 2.48 17.14 5.15
CA ILE A 131 1.18 16.52 5.50
C ILE A 131 0.03 17.53 5.34
N ASN A 132 0.21 18.76 5.81
CA ASN A 132 -0.82 19.80 5.69
C ASN A 132 -1.08 20.22 4.24
N ASN A 133 -0.04 20.27 3.41
CA ASN A 133 -0.20 20.55 1.98
C ASN A 133 -0.95 19.44 1.27
N VAL A 134 -0.66 18.16 1.57
CA VAL A 134 -1.41 17.01 1.03
C VAL A 134 -2.90 17.14 1.38
N ASN A 135 -3.22 17.46 2.64
CA ASN A 135 -4.61 17.64 3.07
C ASN A 135 -5.29 18.86 2.42
N SER A 136 -4.56 19.99 2.32
CA SER A 136 -5.09 21.24 1.76
C SER A 136 -5.38 21.13 0.26
N ASP A 137 -4.60 20.32 -0.45
CA ASP A 137 -4.80 20.02 -1.87
C ASP A 137 -5.90 18.98 -2.10
N GLY A 138 -6.55 18.51 -1.03
CA GLY A 138 -7.70 17.60 -1.09
C GLY A 138 -7.34 16.14 -1.42
N LEU A 139 -6.09 15.73 -1.22
CA LEU A 139 -5.69 14.34 -1.44
C LEU A 139 -6.26 13.41 -0.37
N ASP A 140 -6.55 12.18 -0.78
CA ASP A 140 -6.94 11.12 0.15
C ASP A 140 -5.75 10.73 1.04
N LEU A 141 -5.81 11.14 2.31
CA LEU A 141 -4.77 10.85 3.32
C LEU A 141 -4.56 9.34 3.53
N LYS A 142 -5.58 8.51 3.33
CA LYS A 142 -5.48 7.05 3.44
C LYS A 142 -4.70 6.49 2.27
N GLN A 143 -4.93 7.01 1.07
CA GLN A 143 -4.15 6.62 -0.10
C GLN A 143 -2.70 7.09 0.04
N PHE A 144 -2.48 8.33 0.43
CA PHE A 144 -1.16 8.90 0.69
C PHE A 144 -0.38 8.08 1.74
N ASN A 145 -1.03 7.67 2.83
CA ASN A 145 -0.39 6.82 3.83
C ASN A 145 -0.01 5.43 3.29
N ARG A 146 -0.83 4.82 2.42
CA ARG A 146 -0.50 3.55 1.79
C ARG A 146 0.73 3.66 0.91
N GLU A 147 0.81 4.71 0.10
CA GLU A 147 1.99 5.00 -0.74
C GLU A 147 3.24 5.21 0.13
N LEU A 148 3.11 5.97 1.23
CA LEU A 148 4.19 6.19 2.20
C LEU A 148 4.72 4.88 2.79
N VAL A 149 3.83 4.00 3.22
CA VAL A 149 4.20 2.68 3.78
C VAL A 149 4.90 1.82 2.73
N GLU A 150 4.43 1.84 1.48
CA GLU A 150 5.08 1.09 0.40
C GLU A 150 6.48 1.65 0.07
N TYR A 151 6.65 2.98 0.10
CA TYR A 151 7.96 3.61 -0.09
C TYR A 151 8.93 3.27 1.05
N LEU A 152 8.46 3.30 2.31
CA LEU A 152 9.23 2.87 3.48
C LEU A 152 9.58 1.37 3.43
N ARG A 153 8.69 0.53 2.88
CA ARG A 153 8.96 -0.89 2.62
C ARG A 153 10.03 -1.07 1.54
N GLY A 154 9.98 -0.30 0.45
CA GLY A 154 11.04 -0.28 -0.57
C GLY A 154 12.40 0.08 0.03
N LEU A 155 12.42 1.11 0.90
CA LEU A 155 13.62 1.51 1.65
C LEU A 155 14.14 0.38 2.56
N LEU A 156 13.25 -0.33 3.25
CA LEU A 156 13.59 -1.50 4.07
C LEU A 156 14.24 -2.61 3.24
N LEU A 157 13.65 -2.95 2.09
CA LEU A 157 14.16 -3.99 1.19
C LEU A 157 15.55 -3.64 0.65
N ILE A 158 15.76 -2.39 0.27
CA ILE A 158 17.06 -1.88 -0.18
C ILE A 158 18.09 -1.92 0.96
N LYS A 159 17.70 -1.57 2.19
CA LYS A 159 18.59 -1.64 3.35
C LYS A 159 19.00 -3.07 3.71
N THR A 160 18.20 -4.07 3.33
CA THR A 160 18.47 -5.49 3.54
C THR A 160 19.03 -6.19 2.29
N ASP A 161 19.59 -5.45 1.34
CA ASP A 161 20.20 -5.97 0.10
C ASP A 161 19.26 -6.86 -0.74
N SER A 162 17.96 -6.55 -0.73
CA SER A 162 16.90 -7.27 -1.45
C SER A 162 16.27 -6.39 -2.55
N ASP A 163 17.12 -5.70 -3.33
CA ASP A 163 16.71 -4.71 -4.34
C ASP A 163 15.95 -5.30 -5.53
N ALA A 164 16.17 -6.58 -5.86
CA ALA A 164 15.44 -7.30 -6.91
C ALA A 164 13.92 -7.44 -6.66
N ALA A 165 13.45 -7.19 -5.43
CA ALA A 165 12.04 -7.26 -5.06
C ALA A 165 11.30 -5.91 -5.13
N VAL A 166 11.99 -4.83 -5.51
CA VAL A 166 11.45 -3.47 -5.55
C VAL A 166 11.03 -3.12 -6.99
N ASP A 167 9.73 -2.91 -7.19
CA ASP A 167 9.14 -2.55 -8.50
C ASP A 167 9.14 -1.01 -8.68
N LEU A 168 10.34 -0.41 -8.75
CA LEU A 168 10.55 1.04 -8.92
C LEU A 168 11.48 1.35 -10.09
N THR A 169 11.45 2.59 -10.58
CA THR A 169 12.34 3.04 -11.65
C THR A 169 13.80 3.05 -11.18
N ALA A 170 14.74 2.97 -12.13
CA ALA A 170 16.17 2.99 -11.81
C ALA A 170 16.63 4.28 -11.11
N GLU A 171 15.97 5.40 -11.41
CA GLU A 171 16.21 6.71 -10.77
C GLU A 171 15.73 6.70 -9.32
N ASP A 172 14.53 6.18 -9.06
CA ASP A 172 13.98 6.05 -7.71
C ASP A 172 14.79 5.10 -6.82
N ILE A 173 15.28 4.00 -7.40
CA ILE A 173 16.15 3.05 -6.70
C ILE A 173 17.46 3.72 -6.27
N ALA A 174 18.04 4.59 -7.11
CA ALA A 174 19.27 5.30 -6.77
C ALA A 174 19.05 6.28 -5.61
N GLU A 175 17.95 7.02 -5.62
CA GLU A 175 17.59 7.95 -4.54
C GLU A 175 17.28 7.22 -3.22
N LEU A 176 16.57 6.09 -3.29
CA LEU A 176 16.33 5.21 -2.15
C LEU A 176 17.61 4.59 -1.59
N LYS A 177 18.58 4.23 -2.45
CA LYS A 177 19.89 3.72 -2.00
C LYS A 177 20.65 4.78 -1.20
N ASP A 178 20.63 6.04 -1.63
CA ASP A 178 21.22 7.16 -0.87
C ASP A 178 20.52 7.35 0.48
N LEU A 179 19.18 7.39 0.51
CA LEU A 179 18.42 7.50 1.75
C LEU A 179 18.66 6.31 2.70
N ALA A 180 18.69 5.10 2.17
CA ALA A 180 18.95 3.88 2.94
C ALA A 180 20.34 3.92 3.56
N SER A 181 21.33 4.50 2.89
CA SER A 181 22.69 4.64 3.44
C SER A 181 22.74 5.54 4.67
N ARG A 182 21.88 6.58 4.73
CA ARG A 182 21.83 7.58 5.81
C ARG A 182 20.93 7.16 6.98
N ALA A 183 20.00 6.23 6.76
CA ALA A 183 19.09 5.73 7.77
C ALA A 183 19.60 4.45 8.46
N SER A 184 19.34 4.28 9.75
CA SER A 184 19.52 2.99 10.42
C SER A 184 18.36 2.03 10.09
N LEU A 185 18.60 0.72 10.16
CA LEU A 185 17.55 -0.29 9.98
C LEU A 185 16.45 -0.15 11.05
N SER A 186 16.81 0.20 12.28
CA SER A 186 15.86 0.43 13.37
C SER A 186 14.93 1.63 13.12
N GLN A 187 15.46 2.72 12.55
CA GLN A 187 14.68 3.88 12.15
C GLN A 187 13.65 3.54 11.06
N ILE A 188 14.08 2.83 10.01
CA ILE A 188 13.19 2.43 8.90
C ILE A 188 12.09 1.51 9.43
N LEU A 189 12.45 0.49 10.21
CA LEU A 189 11.50 -0.48 10.76
C LEU A 189 10.46 0.19 11.66
N ARG A 190 10.89 1.17 12.47
CA ARG A 190 9.98 1.96 13.30
C ARG A 190 9.00 2.77 12.46
N ALA A 191 9.48 3.49 11.45
CA ALA A 191 8.63 4.26 10.55
C ALA A 191 7.59 3.36 9.86
N VAL A 192 8.00 2.21 9.32
CA VAL A 192 7.09 1.22 8.71
C VAL A 192 6.00 0.78 9.69
N LYS A 193 6.35 0.51 10.96
CA LYS A 193 5.38 0.11 11.98
C LYS A 193 4.40 1.22 12.34
N LEU A 194 4.91 2.42 12.63
CA LEU A 194 4.08 3.55 13.06
C LEU A 194 3.09 3.96 11.97
N PHE A 195 3.56 4.13 10.73
CA PHE A 195 2.70 4.50 9.62
C PHE A 195 1.81 3.36 9.12
N GLY A 196 2.25 2.09 9.25
CA GLY A 196 1.47 0.92 8.83
C GLY A 196 0.33 0.54 9.79
N GLN A 197 0.33 1.07 11.01
CA GLN A 197 -0.72 0.81 12.02
C GLN A 197 -1.75 1.95 12.10
N LEU A 198 -1.63 2.99 11.27
CA LEU A 198 -2.55 4.12 11.31
C LEU A 198 -3.94 3.73 10.81
N GLU A 199 -4.94 3.96 11.67
CA GLU A 199 -6.34 3.87 11.29
C GLU A 199 -6.85 5.25 10.88
N LEU A 200 -6.78 5.52 9.58
CA LEU A 200 -7.40 6.70 8.97
C LEU A 200 -8.88 6.38 8.68
N GLY A 201 -9.76 6.84 9.56
CA GLY A 201 -11.21 6.63 9.48
C GLY A 201 -11.90 7.37 8.32
N PHE A 202 -13.13 6.96 8.00
CA PHE A 202 -13.91 7.46 6.83
C PHE A 202 -14.27 8.95 6.89
N ASP A 203 -14.22 9.59 8.06
CA ASP A 203 -14.67 10.98 8.28
C ASP A 203 -13.54 12.01 8.51
N ASN A 204 -12.26 11.64 8.36
CA ASN A 204 -11.17 12.45 8.92
C ASN A 204 -10.34 13.19 7.87
N TYR A 205 -10.67 14.47 7.64
CA TYR A 205 -9.73 15.53 7.22
C TYR A 205 -8.64 15.83 8.29
N SER A 206 -8.51 14.95 9.28
CA SER A 206 -7.61 15.13 10.41
C SER A 206 -6.25 14.58 10.04
N THR A 207 -5.29 15.49 9.87
CA THR A 207 -3.86 15.19 9.66
C THR A 207 -3.19 14.63 10.92
N LEU A 208 -3.85 14.75 12.07
CA LEU A 208 -3.30 14.44 13.39
C LEU A 208 -2.66 13.05 13.51
N PRO A 209 -3.25 11.93 13.01
CA PRO A 209 -2.62 10.62 13.13
C PRO A 209 -1.27 10.53 12.40
N LEU A 210 -1.15 11.19 11.24
CA LEU A 210 0.10 11.26 10.48
C LEU A 210 1.14 12.15 11.17
N GLU A 211 0.70 13.28 11.73
CA GLU A 211 1.56 14.19 12.48
C GLU A 211 2.13 13.53 13.74
N LEU A 212 1.30 12.81 14.49
CA LEU A 212 1.73 12.08 15.68
C LEU A 212 2.75 10.99 15.33
N ALA A 213 2.50 10.19 14.28
CA ALA A 213 3.44 9.17 13.82
C ALA A 213 4.79 9.76 13.39
N LEU A 214 4.78 10.92 12.72
CA LEU A 214 5.98 11.65 12.33
C LEU A 214 6.78 12.13 13.56
N ILE A 215 6.10 12.73 14.55
CA ILE A 215 6.72 13.20 15.79
C ILE A 215 7.32 12.02 16.57
N ASP A 216 6.59 10.91 16.68
CA ASP A 216 7.07 9.69 17.33
C ASP A 216 8.29 9.08 16.61
N CYS A 217 8.44 9.25 15.29
CA CYS A 217 9.65 8.84 14.59
C CYS A 217 10.87 9.70 14.97
N ALA A 218 10.67 10.98 15.32
CA ALA A 218 11.74 11.92 15.63
C ALA A 218 12.20 11.87 17.10
N LEU A 219 11.29 11.68 18.05
CA LEU A 219 11.56 11.84 19.49
C LEU A 219 12.43 10.73 20.11
N THR A 220 12.32 9.48 19.68
CA THR A 220 12.88 8.35 20.45
C THR A 220 14.34 8.01 20.14
N SER A 221 15.11 8.95 19.60
CA SER A 221 16.58 8.83 19.63
C SER A 221 17.22 9.30 20.95
N GLU A 222 16.46 9.91 21.85
CA GLU A 222 16.96 10.36 23.15
C GLU A 222 16.91 9.25 24.22
N GLU A 223 15.91 8.38 24.21
CA GLU A 223 15.79 7.28 25.19
C GLU A 223 16.88 6.20 25.05
N GLU A 224 17.48 6.03 23.87
CA GLU A 224 18.64 5.12 23.70
C GLU A 224 19.98 5.77 24.15
N ARG A 225 20.02 7.09 24.38
CA ARG A 225 21.23 7.79 24.89
C ARG A 225 21.28 7.92 26.41
N GLU A 226 20.15 7.80 27.09
CA GLU A 226 20.07 7.82 28.56
C GLU A 226 19.92 6.42 29.14
N SER A 227 20.91 5.55 28.89
CA SER A 227 21.16 4.44 29.83
C SER A 227 22.17 4.93 30.88
N PRO A 228 21.79 5.02 32.17
CA PRO A 228 22.71 5.49 33.20
C PRO A 228 23.86 4.51 33.34
N THR A 229 25.08 5.01 33.13
CA THR A 229 26.33 4.34 33.46
C THR A 229 26.38 4.16 34.98
N SER A 230 25.86 3.06 35.50
CA SER A 230 26.18 2.65 36.87
C SER A 230 27.53 1.95 36.84
N GLN A 231 28.59 2.75 37.02
CA GLN A 231 29.90 2.25 37.43
C GLN A 231 29.73 1.60 38.82
N THR A 232 29.59 0.28 38.88
CA THR A 232 30.00 -0.47 40.06
C THR A 232 31.49 -0.69 39.95
N GLU A 233 32.22 0.24 40.54
CA GLU A 233 33.64 0.18 40.82
C GLU A 233 33.93 -1.12 41.59
N TYR A 234 34.53 -2.09 40.90
CA TYR A 234 35.02 -3.33 41.49
C TYR A 234 36.26 -2.98 42.32
N GLU A 235 36.09 -2.80 43.62
CA GLU A 235 37.19 -2.71 44.58
C GLU A 235 37.72 -4.12 44.88
N PRO A 236 39.00 -4.45 44.59
CA PRO A 236 39.51 -5.80 44.84
C PRO A 236 39.83 -5.98 46.33
N ARG A 237 39.07 -6.86 47.01
CA ARG A 237 39.39 -7.33 48.37
C ARG A 237 40.77 -7.97 48.42
N GLN A 238 41.67 -7.41 49.23
CA GLN A 238 42.96 -8.01 49.56
C GLN A 238 42.79 -9.32 50.36
N PRO A 239 43.73 -10.29 50.21
CA PRO A 239 43.66 -11.57 50.91
C PRO A 239 44.00 -11.42 52.40
N ILE A 240 43.16 -12.02 53.24
CA ILE A 240 43.33 -12.09 54.70
C ILE A 240 44.57 -12.92 55.02
N LYS A 241 45.57 -12.31 55.66
CA LYS A 241 46.71 -13.00 56.27
C LYS A 241 46.28 -13.70 57.56
N SER A 242 46.61 -14.97 57.67
CA SER A 242 46.53 -15.78 58.89
C SER A 242 47.51 -15.29 59.97
N ALA A 243 47.04 -15.08 61.19
CA ALA A 243 47.89 -15.07 62.39
C ALA A 243 47.11 -15.53 63.63
N THR A 244 47.68 -16.54 64.28
CA THR A 244 47.29 -17.26 65.50
C THR A 244 47.31 -16.37 66.76
N PRO A 245 46.45 -16.57 67.77
CA PRO A 245 46.61 -15.91 69.07
C PRO A 245 47.55 -16.71 70.00
N PRO A 246 48.33 -16.05 70.88
CA PRO A 246 49.07 -16.71 71.95
C PRO A 246 48.23 -16.84 73.24
N PHE A 247 48.70 -17.75 74.10
CA PHE A 247 48.10 -18.20 75.36
C PHE A 247 48.11 -17.18 76.53
N SER A 248 47.24 -17.50 77.50
CA SER A 248 47.30 -17.30 78.97
C SER A 248 47.05 -15.94 79.63
N LEU A 249 46.01 -15.91 80.48
CA LEU A 249 46.12 -15.84 81.95
C LEU A 249 45.00 -16.69 82.59
#